data_AF-A0A067FXQ9-F1
#
_entry.id   AF-A0A067FXQ9-F1
#
_cell.length_a   1.000
_cell.length_b   1.000
_cell.length_c   1.000
_cell.angle_alpha   90.00
_cell.angle_beta   90.00
_cell.angle_gamma   90.00
#
_symmetry.space_group_name_H-M   'P 1'
#
loop_
_entity.id
_entity.type
_entity.pdbx_description
1 polymer ?
#
loop_
_entity_poly.entity_id
_entity_poly.type
_entity_poly.pdbx_seq_one_letter_code
_entity_poly.pdbx_strand_id
1 'polypeptide(L)'
;MDDASNNNNNKRARTSVDKALVDVWLRELGQLSTRNFALRRRASEDLVLRLGIYAKLDKHRGCVNTVSFNTDGDILISGSDDRRVILWDWKTERVKLSFHSGHNDNVFQAKIMPFTDDRSIVTCAADGQVRHAQILERGGVETKLLGKHQGRAHKLAIEPGSPHVFYTCGEDGLVQHFDLRTGAATELFTCRPIDDRRNYMTVVNLNAIAIDPRNANLFAVAGSDEYTRLYDIRKYKWDGSTDFGQPADYFCPPNLIGDEQVGITGLAFSDQSELLVSYNDEFIYLFTQDMGLGPNPPPSSPVSTRSEASEMGSDHTSAASPSTANTDVRIAPQVYKGHRNCVTVKGVNFFGPKCEYVVSGSDCGRIFIWKKKGGELIRVIEADRHVVNCIEPHPHSTVLASSGIESDIKILTPNAADRATLPTNIEQVLIPDHIRWFALGDDDDGDYYFYDIYGEGNDDDDDDDDFDDDDDDDGGGGGSGGGGDVDSDDDEEDDDDDNIDDNVDNDNDDESNEEAISYSDFDDYDVDLDVDDGVDGN
;
A
#
# COMPACT_ATOMS: atom_id res chain seq x y z
N MET A 1 18.50 -22.54 66.34
CA MET A 1 17.87 -21.87 67.49
C MET A 1 18.55 -20.52 67.63
N ASP A 2 18.55 -19.69 66.57
CA ASP A 2 17.40 -18.90 66.03
C ASP A 2 17.25 -17.66 66.93
N ASP A 3 17.22 -16.41 66.49
CA ASP A 3 16.99 -15.79 65.19
C ASP A 3 17.72 -14.44 65.13
N ALA A 4 18.38 -14.16 64.01
CA ALA A 4 18.82 -12.82 63.67
C ALA A 4 17.64 -12.07 63.01
N SER A 5 17.15 -11.02 63.67
CA SER A 5 16.08 -10.16 63.19
C SER A 5 16.47 -9.44 61.90
N ASN A 6 16.00 -9.95 60.76
CA ASN A 6 16.16 -9.33 59.45
C ASN A 6 15.15 -8.19 59.30
N ASN A 7 15.60 -6.96 59.54
CA ASN A 7 14.80 -5.75 59.34
C ASN A 7 14.75 -5.42 57.84
N ASN A 8 13.83 -6.06 57.12
CA ASN A 8 13.60 -5.83 55.69
C ASN A 8 12.93 -4.46 55.50
N ASN A 9 13.75 -3.43 55.33
CA ASN A 9 13.34 -2.14 54.80
C ASN A 9 12.73 -2.36 53.42
N ASN A 10 11.40 -2.32 53.35
CA ASN A 10 10.62 -2.14 52.13
C ASN A 10 11.06 -0.84 51.44
N LYS A 11 12.14 -0.90 50.65
CA LYS A 11 12.40 0.08 49.60
C LYS A 11 11.30 -0.10 48.57
N ARG A 12 10.22 0.68 48.71
CA ARG A 12 9.31 0.99 47.60
C ARG A 12 10.20 1.27 46.39
N ALA A 13 10.07 0.45 45.35
CA ALA A 13 10.65 0.73 44.06
C ALA A 13 10.24 2.16 43.70
N ARG A 14 11.24 3.05 43.50
CA ARG A 14 11.00 4.37 42.95
C ARG A 14 10.35 4.14 41.60
N THR A 15 9.05 4.36 41.52
CA THR A 15 8.33 4.47 40.26
C THR A 15 9.11 5.46 39.41
N SER A 16 9.70 4.97 38.32
CA SER A 16 10.19 5.80 37.24
C SER A 16 9.18 6.91 37.03
N VAL A 17 9.61 8.18 37.12
CA VAL A 17 8.71 9.29 36.78
C VAL A 17 8.13 8.97 35.42
N ASP A 18 6.81 9.04 35.30
CA ASP A 18 6.12 8.73 34.05
C ASP A 18 6.76 9.58 32.95
N LYS A 19 7.32 8.91 31.93
CA LYS A 19 8.06 9.55 30.85
C LYS A 19 7.19 10.60 30.14
N ALA A 20 5.88 10.37 30.09
CA ALA A 20 4.92 11.33 29.55
C ALA A 20 4.84 12.61 30.40
N LEU A 21 4.82 12.49 31.73
CA LEU A 21 4.83 13.64 32.64
C LEU A 21 6.13 14.46 32.51
N VAL A 22 7.26 13.77 32.36
CA VAL A 22 8.57 14.40 32.11
C VAL A 22 8.54 15.16 30.78
N ASP A 23 8.06 14.54 29.71
CA ASP A 23 7.99 15.18 28.39
C ASP A 23 7.06 16.41 28.39
N VAL A 24 5.92 16.37 29.11
CA VAL A 24 5.05 17.54 29.29
C VAL A 24 5.79 18.65 30.02
N TRP A 25 6.43 18.33 31.14
CA TRP A 25 7.21 19.31 31.91
C TRP A 25 8.35 19.93 31.09
N LEU A 26 9.10 19.12 30.34
CA LEU A 26 10.17 19.62 29.47
C LEU A 26 9.62 20.52 28.35
N ARG A 27 8.42 20.24 27.84
CA ARG A 27 7.75 21.10 26.85
C ARG A 27 7.39 22.46 27.46
N GLU A 28 6.79 22.47 28.65
CA GLU A 28 6.42 23.71 29.35
C GLU A 28 7.65 24.57 29.69
N LEU A 29 8.82 23.94 29.92
CA LEU A 29 10.08 24.64 30.13
C LEU A 29 10.79 25.07 28.82
N GLY A 30 10.21 24.77 27.65
CA GLY A 30 10.83 25.04 26.35
C GLY A 30 12.05 24.15 26.03
N GLN A 31 12.38 23.18 26.89
CA GLN A 31 13.51 22.25 26.70
C GLN A 31 13.18 21.12 25.72
N LEU A 32 11.89 20.89 25.46
CA LEU A 32 11.39 20.00 24.43
C LEU A 32 10.48 20.78 23.49
N SER A 33 10.87 20.91 22.22
CA SER A 33 10.04 21.60 21.23
C SER A 33 8.68 20.91 21.06
N THR A 34 7.64 21.68 20.74
CA THR A 34 6.29 21.16 20.49
C THR A 34 6.28 20.04 19.45
N ARG A 35 7.10 20.17 18.39
CA ARG A 35 7.29 19.13 17.36
C ARG A 35 7.86 17.84 17.97
N ASN A 36 8.97 17.93 18.71
CA ASN A 36 9.59 16.75 19.31
C ASN A 36 8.71 16.10 20.37
N PHE A 37 7.95 16.89 21.14
CA PHE A 37 6.94 16.39 22.06
C PHE A 37 5.85 15.60 21.33
N ALA A 38 5.28 16.16 20.25
CA ALA A 38 4.26 15.49 19.45
C ALA A 38 4.79 14.18 18.83
N LEU A 39 6.01 14.19 18.30
CA LEU A 39 6.67 12.98 17.76
C LEU A 39 6.85 11.91 18.85
N ARG A 40 7.38 12.28 20.01
CA ARG A 40 7.57 11.35 21.14
C ARG A 40 6.24 10.77 21.63
N ARG A 41 5.20 11.62 21.71
CA ARG A 41 3.86 11.17 22.08
C ARG A 41 3.34 10.15 21.07
N ARG A 42 3.43 10.43 19.76
CA ARG A 42 2.96 9.52 18.71
C ARG A 42 3.71 8.20 18.65
N ALA A 43 5.00 8.21 19.01
CA ALA A 43 5.87 7.04 19.11
C ALA A 43 5.72 6.26 20.42
N SER A 44 4.78 6.65 21.29
CA SER A 44 4.64 6.07 22.63
C SER A 44 4.07 4.65 22.59
N GLU A 45 4.82 3.69 23.13
CA GLU A 45 4.36 2.32 23.33
C GLU A 45 3.08 2.27 24.19
N ASP A 46 2.93 3.18 25.15
CA ASP A 46 1.74 3.23 25.99
C ASP A 46 0.47 3.54 25.17
N LEU A 47 0.56 4.44 24.17
CA LEU A 47 -0.57 4.71 23.28
C LEU A 47 -0.87 3.50 22.38
N VAL A 48 0.17 2.83 21.86
CA VAL A 48 -0.02 1.62 21.05
C VAL A 48 -0.71 0.50 21.84
N LEU A 49 -0.33 0.31 23.10
CA LEU A 49 -0.95 -0.68 23.99
C LEU A 49 -2.39 -0.32 24.40
N ARG A 50 -2.80 0.94 24.18
CA ARG A 50 -4.16 1.43 24.44
C ARG A 50 -5.01 1.54 23.17
N LEU A 51 -4.48 1.15 22.02
CA LEU A 51 -5.27 1.08 20.79
C LEU A 51 -6.44 0.13 20.99
N GLY A 52 -7.63 0.63 20.70
CA GLY A 52 -8.88 -0.12 20.65
C GLY A 52 -9.74 0.40 19.51
N ILE A 53 -10.76 -0.37 19.12
CA ILE A 53 -11.74 0.06 18.13
C ILE A 53 -12.48 1.28 18.69
N TYR A 54 -12.38 2.39 17.97
CA TYR A 54 -13.10 3.63 18.23
C TYR A 54 -14.44 3.63 17.52
N ALA A 55 -14.43 3.33 16.22
CA ALA A 55 -15.59 3.36 15.36
C ALA A 55 -15.56 2.23 14.32
N LYS A 56 -16.75 1.91 13.81
CA LYS A 56 -16.97 1.04 12.66
C LYS A 56 -17.73 1.83 11.60
N LEU A 57 -17.12 2.03 10.44
CA LEU A 57 -17.73 2.75 9.33
C LEU A 57 -18.44 1.73 8.43
N ASP A 58 -19.77 1.80 8.40
CA ASP A 58 -20.63 0.81 7.76
C ASP A 58 -21.53 1.49 6.71
N LYS A 59 -21.34 1.11 5.44
CA LYS A 59 -22.13 1.59 4.30
C LYS A 59 -21.89 0.74 3.04
N HIS A 60 -20.67 0.21 2.88
CA HIS A 60 -20.37 -0.67 1.76
C HIS A 60 -21.25 -1.92 1.81
N ARG A 61 -21.56 -2.46 0.63
CA ARG A 61 -22.40 -3.67 0.49
C ARG A 61 -21.60 -4.93 0.15
N GLY A 62 -20.27 -4.82 0.03
CA GLY A 62 -19.36 -5.94 -0.21
C GLY A 62 -18.05 -5.77 0.55
N CYS A 63 -17.06 -6.65 0.33
CA CYS A 63 -15.77 -6.59 1.01
C CYS A 63 -15.10 -5.23 0.76
N VAL A 64 -14.43 -4.67 1.77
CA VAL A 64 -13.69 -3.42 1.61
C VAL A 64 -12.20 -3.72 1.40
N ASN A 65 -11.77 -3.70 0.14
CA ASN A 65 -10.43 -4.11 -0.26
C ASN A 65 -9.35 -3.04 -0.02
N THR A 66 -9.76 -1.77 0.10
CA THR A 66 -8.81 -0.66 0.23
C THR A 66 -9.30 0.40 1.20
N VAL A 67 -8.38 0.89 2.02
CA VAL A 67 -8.53 2.10 2.83
C VAL A 67 -7.27 2.95 2.71
N SER A 68 -7.40 4.26 2.55
CA SER A 68 -6.25 5.18 2.47
C SER A 68 -6.62 6.52 3.09
N PHE A 69 -5.71 7.13 3.84
CA PHE A 69 -5.90 8.53 4.27
C PHE A 69 -5.48 9.50 3.17
N ASN A 70 -6.10 10.68 3.13
CA ASN A 70 -5.54 11.82 2.38
C ASN A 70 -4.27 12.36 3.07
N THR A 71 -3.60 13.32 2.43
CA THR A 71 -2.34 13.89 2.94
C THR A 71 -2.50 14.53 4.31
N ASP A 72 -3.64 15.18 4.58
CA ASP A 72 -3.93 15.84 5.86
C ASP A 72 -4.44 14.87 6.94
N GLY A 73 -4.87 13.67 6.55
CA GLY A 73 -5.37 12.62 7.42
C GLY A 73 -6.75 12.88 8.00
N ASP A 74 -7.50 13.87 7.52
CA ASP A 74 -8.88 14.14 7.96
C ASP A 74 -9.92 13.39 7.12
N ILE A 75 -9.57 12.96 5.90
CA ILE A 75 -10.41 12.13 5.03
C ILE A 75 -9.83 10.73 4.93
N LEU A 76 -10.69 9.73 5.12
CA LEU A 76 -10.40 8.35 4.74
C LEU A 76 -11.15 8.02 3.45
N ILE A 77 -10.48 7.44 2.46
CA ILE A 77 -11.12 6.88 1.26
C ILE A 77 -11.17 5.36 1.38
N SER A 78 -12.25 4.75 0.87
CA SER A 78 -12.38 3.30 0.75
C SER A 78 -12.96 2.88 -0.60
N GLY A 79 -12.67 1.65 -1.00
CA GLY A 79 -13.19 0.99 -2.20
C GLY A 79 -13.52 -0.47 -1.92
N SER A 80 -14.54 -1.00 -2.61
CA SER A 80 -15.19 -2.26 -2.27
C SER A 80 -15.63 -3.07 -3.50
N ASP A 81 -16.00 -4.33 -3.25
CA ASP A 81 -16.69 -5.22 -4.19
C ASP A 81 -18.03 -4.65 -4.68
N ASP A 82 -18.65 -3.73 -3.94
CA ASP A 82 -19.87 -3.04 -4.37
C ASP A 82 -19.62 -2.01 -5.51
N ARG A 83 -18.39 -1.97 -6.04
CA ARG A 83 -17.91 -1.08 -7.12
C ARG A 83 -17.97 0.40 -6.77
N ARG A 84 -18.23 0.76 -5.51
CA ARG A 84 -18.28 2.14 -5.04
C ARG A 84 -16.98 2.55 -4.36
N VAL A 85 -16.76 3.86 -4.40
CA VAL A 85 -15.74 4.54 -3.61
C VAL A 85 -16.45 5.47 -2.63
N ILE A 86 -16.00 5.48 -1.37
CA ILE A 86 -16.58 6.30 -0.30
C ILE A 86 -15.49 7.14 0.36
N LEU A 87 -15.75 8.43 0.53
CA LEU A 87 -14.94 9.34 1.31
C LEU A 87 -15.62 9.58 2.66
N TRP A 88 -14.86 9.43 3.73
CA TRP A 88 -15.33 9.47 5.10
C TRP A 88 -14.67 10.61 5.86
N ASP A 89 -15.47 11.35 6.64
CA ASP A 89 -14.97 11.99 7.84
C ASP A 89 -14.95 10.92 8.93
N TRP A 90 -13.79 10.27 9.06
CA TRP A 90 -13.62 9.14 9.97
C TRP A 90 -13.73 9.55 11.45
N LYS A 91 -13.53 10.84 11.79
CA LYS A 91 -13.63 11.33 13.17
C LYS A 91 -15.08 11.47 13.61
N THR A 92 -15.93 11.96 12.72
CA THR A 92 -17.36 12.15 12.97
C THR A 92 -18.21 10.98 12.51
N GLU A 93 -17.59 9.94 11.92
CA GLU A 93 -18.22 8.72 11.43
C GLU A 93 -19.24 9.02 10.30
N ARG A 94 -18.99 10.08 9.53
CA ARG A 94 -19.89 10.55 8.47
C ARG A 94 -19.32 10.27 7.09
N VAL A 95 -20.21 9.94 6.17
CA VAL A 95 -19.90 9.87 4.76
C VAL A 95 -19.88 11.29 4.20
N LYS A 96 -18.75 11.70 3.62
CA LYS A 96 -18.61 12.99 2.91
C LYS A 96 -19.10 12.87 1.47
N LEU A 97 -18.78 11.76 0.81
CA LEU A 97 -19.15 11.49 -0.58
C LEU A 97 -19.19 9.98 -0.83
N SER A 98 -20.10 9.53 -1.68
CA SER A 98 -20.14 8.14 -2.17
C SER A 98 -20.52 8.17 -3.65
N PHE A 99 -19.75 7.49 -4.48
CA PHE A 99 -19.98 7.47 -5.92
C PHE A 99 -19.62 6.11 -6.51
N HIS A 100 -20.20 5.80 -7.67
CA HIS A 100 -19.83 4.60 -8.43
C HIS A 100 -18.48 4.84 -9.11
N SER A 101 -17.52 3.95 -8.91
CA SER A 101 -16.14 4.12 -9.40
C SER A 101 -16.03 4.08 -10.94
N GLY A 102 -17.05 3.52 -11.60
CA GLY A 102 -17.05 3.23 -13.04
C GLY A 102 -16.37 1.91 -13.39
N HIS A 103 -15.82 1.19 -12.40
CA HIS A 103 -15.37 -0.18 -12.56
C HIS A 103 -16.55 -1.14 -12.67
N ASN A 104 -16.33 -2.25 -13.37
CA ASN A 104 -17.33 -3.30 -13.53
C ASN A 104 -17.17 -4.44 -12.53
N ASP A 105 -16.10 -4.40 -11.73
CA ASP A 105 -15.67 -5.44 -10.79
C ASP A 105 -15.00 -4.79 -9.55
N ASN A 106 -14.55 -5.60 -8.61
CA ASN A 106 -14.08 -5.20 -7.27
C ASN A 106 -13.00 -4.13 -7.31
N VAL A 107 -13.21 -3.03 -6.58
CA VAL A 107 -12.22 -1.95 -6.46
C VAL A 107 -11.14 -2.37 -5.48
N PHE A 108 -9.97 -2.75 -6.00
CA PHE A 108 -8.84 -3.23 -5.18
C PHE A 108 -8.00 -2.13 -4.56
N GLN A 109 -7.90 -0.97 -5.20
CA GLN A 109 -7.17 0.16 -4.64
C GLN A 109 -7.85 1.49 -5.02
N ALA A 110 -7.94 2.40 -4.04
CA ALA A 110 -8.38 3.77 -4.24
C ALA A 110 -7.49 4.71 -3.43
N LYS A 111 -6.99 5.78 -4.05
CA LYS A 111 -6.15 6.79 -3.37
C LYS A 111 -6.50 8.19 -3.86
N ILE A 112 -6.46 9.14 -2.94
CA ILE A 112 -6.56 10.58 -3.24
C ILE A 112 -5.17 11.07 -3.66
N MET A 113 -5.08 11.77 -4.79
CA MET A 113 -3.84 12.40 -5.25
C MET A 113 -3.51 13.62 -4.38
N PRO A 114 -2.26 13.75 -3.92
CA PRO A 114 -1.86 14.84 -3.04
C PRO A 114 -1.89 16.19 -3.78
N PHE A 115 -2.05 17.29 -3.06
CA PHE A 115 -2.06 18.66 -3.61
C PHE A 115 -3.14 18.91 -4.67
N THR A 116 -4.28 18.21 -4.58
CA THR A 116 -5.43 18.35 -5.49
C THR A 116 -6.72 18.80 -4.79
N ASP A 117 -6.59 19.42 -3.61
CA ASP A 117 -7.71 19.77 -2.72
C ASP A 117 -8.66 18.58 -2.46
N ASP A 118 -8.09 17.38 -2.40
CA ASP A 118 -8.77 16.08 -2.27
C ASP A 118 -9.80 15.77 -3.38
N ARG A 119 -9.68 16.42 -4.56
CA ARG A 119 -10.64 16.27 -5.67
C ARG A 119 -10.21 15.28 -6.75
N SER A 120 -8.95 14.87 -6.77
CA SER A 120 -8.42 13.92 -7.74
C SER A 120 -8.20 12.57 -7.09
N ILE A 121 -8.86 11.53 -7.59
CA ILE A 121 -8.80 10.17 -7.06
C ILE A 121 -8.37 9.22 -8.16
N VAL A 122 -7.51 8.26 -7.83
CA VAL A 122 -7.08 7.20 -8.75
C VAL A 122 -7.48 5.85 -8.18
N THR A 123 -7.96 4.97 -9.05
CA THR A 123 -8.46 3.64 -8.68
C THR A 123 -7.95 2.56 -9.63
N CYS A 124 -7.76 1.35 -9.11
CA CYS A 124 -7.60 0.13 -9.91
C CYS A 124 -8.41 -1.02 -9.33
N ALA A 125 -8.80 -1.97 -10.18
CA ALA A 125 -9.80 -2.97 -9.86
C ALA A 125 -9.53 -4.34 -10.51
N ALA A 126 -10.37 -5.31 -10.13
CA ALA A 126 -10.38 -6.66 -10.67
C ALA A 126 -10.68 -6.73 -12.17
N ASP A 127 -11.39 -5.73 -12.72
CA ASP A 127 -11.67 -5.61 -14.16
C ASP A 127 -10.43 -5.22 -14.99
N GLY A 128 -9.27 -5.10 -14.33
CA GLY A 128 -7.99 -4.72 -14.92
C GLY A 128 -7.88 -3.24 -15.26
N GLN A 129 -8.92 -2.44 -15.04
CA GLN A 129 -8.91 -1.03 -15.40
C GLN A 129 -8.19 -0.19 -14.34
N VAL A 130 -7.57 0.89 -14.81
CA VAL A 130 -7.07 1.98 -13.98
C VAL A 130 -7.87 3.22 -14.35
N ARG A 131 -8.54 3.83 -13.38
CA ARG A 131 -9.44 4.97 -13.60
C ARG A 131 -9.02 6.16 -12.76
N HIS A 132 -9.38 7.34 -13.24
CA HIS A 132 -9.28 8.61 -12.52
C HIS A 132 -10.68 9.16 -12.29
N ALA A 133 -10.95 9.60 -11.08
CA ALA A 133 -12.19 10.24 -10.69
C ALA A 133 -11.91 11.69 -10.28
N GLN A 134 -12.58 12.62 -10.93
CA GLN A 134 -12.52 14.05 -10.64
C GLN A 134 -13.79 14.48 -9.92
N ILE A 135 -13.64 15.01 -8.70
CA ILE A 135 -14.73 15.63 -7.95
C ILE A 135 -14.90 17.07 -8.43
N LEU A 136 -16.12 17.41 -8.85
CA LEU A 136 -16.51 18.72 -9.34
C LEU A 136 -17.06 19.60 -8.19
N GLU A 137 -17.10 20.93 -8.40
CA GLU A 137 -17.56 21.89 -7.37
C GLU A 137 -18.98 21.65 -6.86
N ARG A 138 -19.83 20.99 -7.66
CA ARG A 138 -21.22 20.66 -7.30
C ARG A 138 -21.39 19.26 -6.68
N GLY A 139 -20.29 18.61 -6.32
CA GLY A 139 -20.31 17.25 -5.75
C GLY A 139 -20.48 16.12 -6.77
N GLY A 140 -20.73 16.44 -8.04
CA GLY A 140 -20.67 15.47 -9.14
C GLY A 140 -19.27 14.88 -9.29
N VAL A 141 -19.20 13.62 -9.70
CA VAL A 141 -17.93 12.91 -9.92
C VAL A 141 -17.88 12.39 -11.34
N GLU A 142 -16.85 12.80 -12.08
CA GLU A 142 -16.57 12.28 -13.42
C GLU A 142 -15.49 11.22 -13.33
N THR A 143 -15.75 10.03 -13.90
CA THR A 143 -14.77 8.93 -13.92
C THR A 143 -14.29 8.70 -15.34
N LYS A 144 -12.97 8.60 -15.52
CA LYS A 144 -12.31 8.39 -16.81
C LYS A 144 -11.39 7.19 -16.75
N LEU A 145 -11.46 6.33 -17.75
CA LEU A 145 -10.49 5.25 -17.96
C LEU A 145 -9.14 5.84 -18.38
N LEU A 146 -8.06 5.46 -17.67
CA LEU A 146 -6.70 5.90 -17.97
C LEU A 146 -5.84 4.81 -18.62
N GLY A 147 -6.06 3.55 -18.23
CA GLY A 147 -5.25 2.42 -18.66
C GLY A 147 -5.91 1.09 -18.30
N LYS A 148 -5.33 0.00 -18.80
CA LYS A 148 -5.84 -1.35 -18.60
C LYS A 148 -4.70 -2.35 -18.54
N HIS A 149 -4.81 -3.30 -17.61
CA HIS A 149 -4.00 -4.50 -17.47
C HIS A 149 -4.71 -5.72 -18.10
N GLN A 150 -3.94 -6.74 -18.48
CA GLN A 150 -4.48 -8.05 -18.88
C GLN A 150 -4.70 -8.92 -17.64
N GLY A 151 -5.93 -8.96 -17.14
CA GLY A 151 -6.24 -9.53 -15.82
C GLY A 151 -6.34 -8.44 -14.76
N ARG A 152 -6.29 -8.82 -13.47
CA ARG A 152 -6.57 -7.91 -12.36
C ARG A 152 -5.47 -6.86 -12.17
N ALA A 153 -5.86 -5.62 -11.88
CA ALA A 153 -4.95 -4.54 -11.50
C ALA A 153 -4.94 -4.42 -9.96
N HIS A 154 -3.88 -4.89 -9.32
CA HIS A 154 -3.87 -5.14 -7.87
C HIS A 154 -3.55 -3.92 -7.02
N LYS A 155 -2.59 -3.07 -7.42
CA LYS A 155 -2.06 -2.05 -6.51
C LYS A 155 -1.60 -0.78 -7.23
N LEU A 156 -1.66 0.34 -6.51
CA LEU A 156 -1.22 1.67 -6.94
C LEU A 156 -0.10 2.18 -6.02
N ALA A 157 0.87 2.92 -6.58
CA ALA A 157 1.83 3.71 -5.83
C ALA A 157 1.90 5.15 -6.37
N ILE A 158 1.56 6.13 -5.52
CA ILE A 158 1.62 7.56 -5.88
C ILE A 158 3.05 8.06 -5.67
N GLU A 159 3.56 8.82 -6.64
CA GLU A 159 4.88 9.45 -6.55
C GLU A 159 4.88 10.49 -5.41
N PRO A 160 5.80 10.36 -4.42
CA PRO A 160 5.90 11.31 -3.32
C PRO A 160 6.15 12.74 -3.83
N GLY A 161 5.29 13.68 -3.42
CA GLY A 161 5.42 15.09 -3.81
C GLY A 161 4.77 15.46 -5.15
N SER A 162 4.16 14.51 -5.86
CA SER A 162 3.56 14.74 -7.18
C SER A 162 2.04 14.72 -7.14
N PRO A 163 1.36 15.76 -7.67
CA PRO A 163 -0.10 15.76 -7.81
C PRO A 163 -0.59 14.97 -9.03
N HIS A 164 0.30 14.43 -9.85
CA HIS A 164 -0.04 13.91 -11.18
C HIS A 164 0.49 12.52 -11.48
N VAL A 165 1.55 12.08 -10.81
CA VAL A 165 2.27 10.86 -11.18
C VAL A 165 1.97 9.72 -10.21
N PHE A 166 1.64 8.56 -10.78
CA PHE A 166 1.48 7.32 -10.04
C PHE A 166 1.77 6.10 -10.93
N TYR A 167 1.94 4.96 -10.29
CA TYR A 167 2.30 3.69 -10.91
C TYR A 167 1.31 2.62 -10.52
N THR A 168 1.14 1.63 -11.40
CA THR A 168 0.25 0.47 -11.16
C THR A 168 0.94 -0.83 -11.51
N CYS A 169 0.46 -1.93 -10.92
CA CYS A 169 0.88 -3.28 -11.27
C CYS A 169 -0.30 -4.26 -11.27
N GLY A 170 -0.23 -5.30 -12.10
CA GLY A 170 -1.29 -6.30 -12.25
C GLY A 170 -0.80 -7.73 -12.45
N GLU A 171 -1.76 -8.63 -12.63
CA GLU A 171 -1.53 -10.08 -12.86
C GLU A 171 -0.76 -10.37 -14.15
N ASP A 172 -0.82 -9.47 -15.13
CA ASP A 172 -0.03 -9.53 -16.36
C ASP A 172 1.48 -9.30 -16.15
N GLY A 173 1.88 -8.99 -14.92
CA GLY A 173 3.24 -8.60 -14.58
C GLY A 173 3.63 -7.23 -15.13
N LEU A 174 2.71 -6.49 -15.74
CA LEU A 174 2.96 -5.18 -16.31
C LEU A 174 3.05 -4.14 -15.19
N VAL A 175 4.05 -3.26 -15.29
CA VAL A 175 4.11 -2.02 -14.51
C VAL A 175 3.80 -0.86 -15.45
N GLN A 176 2.77 -0.09 -15.12
CA GLN A 176 2.38 1.10 -15.88
C GLN A 176 2.69 2.36 -15.07
N HIS A 177 3.06 3.42 -15.78
CA HIS A 177 3.27 4.77 -15.28
C HIS A 177 2.18 5.68 -15.84
N PHE A 178 1.63 6.53 -14.98
CA PHE A 178 0.58 7.47 -15.34
C PHE A 178 1.00 8.89 -14.97
N ASP A 179 0.85 9.82 -15.92
CA ASP A 179 0.85 11.25 -15.65
C ASP A 179 -0.54 11.80 -15.98
N LEU A 180 -1.26 12.25 -14.96
CA LEU A 180 -2.64 12.75 -15.12
C LEU A 180 -2.75 13.94 -16.09
N ARG A 181 -1.65 14.62 -16.41
CA ARG A 181 -1.64 15.74 -17.37
C ARG A 181 -1.61 15.28 -18.82
N THR A 182 -1.07 14.10 -19.11
CA THR A 182 -0.98 13.56 -20.47
C THR A 182 -2.23 12.77 -20.82
N GLY A 183 -2.91 12.22 -19.80
CA GLY A 183 -4.17 11.49 -19.97
C GLY A 183 -4.02 10.11 -20.62
N ALA A 184 -2.79 9.59 -20.73
CA ALA A 184 -2.48 8.27 -21.28
C ALA A 184 -1.52 7.50 -20.37
N ALA A 185 -1.76 6.19 -20.26
CA ALA A 185 -0.85 5.25 -19.59
C ALA A 185 0.44 5.05 -20.40
N THR A 186 1.57 4.94 -19.72
CA THR A 186 2.86 4.53 -20.28
C THR A 186 3.21 3.14 -19.74
N GLU A 187 3.33 2.16 -20.62
CA GLU A 187 3.79 0.82 -20.25
C GLU A 187 5.30 0.84 -20.01
N LEU A 188 5.74 0.59 -18.78
CA LEU A 188 7.17 0.64 -18.46
C LEU A 188 7.86 -0.67 -18.85
N PHE A 189 7.38 -1.79 -18.31
CA PHE A 189 7.93 -3.12 -18.52
C PHE A 189 7.01 -4.23 -17.99
N THR A 190 7.22 -5.45 -18.48
CA THR A 190 6.64 -6.67 -17.93
C THR A 190 7.66 -7.39 -17.06
N CYS A 191 7.32 -7.61 -15.79
CA CYS A 191 8.13 -8.34 -14.82
C CYS A 191 8.17 -9.83 -15.15
N ARG A 192 9.38 -10.39 -15.21
CA ARG A 192 9.62 -11.81 -15.54
C ARG A 192 10.34 -12.54 -14.40
N PRO A 193 10.12 -13.85 -14.25
CA PRO A 193 10.90 -14.66 -13.32
C PRO A 193 12.37 -14.71 -13.74
N ILE A 194 13.25 -14.92 -12.75
CA ILE A 194 14.70 -14.94 -12.94
C ILE A 194 15.21 -16.34 -13.31
N ASP A 195 14.55 -17.38 -12.80
CA ASP A 195 15.01 -18.77 -12.87
C ASP A 195 14.19 -19.55 -13.92
N ASP A 196 14.89 -20.32 -14.75
CA ASP A 196 14.31 -21.26 -15.73
C ASP A 196 13.46 -22.36 -15.04
N ARG A 197 13.57 -22.55 -13.72
CA ARG A 197 12.67 -23.48 -12.99
C ARG A 197 11.20 -23.13 -13.13
N ARG A 198 10.89 -21.83 -13.26
CA ARG A 198 9.54 -21.35 -13.48
C ARG A 198 9.23 -21.18 -14.97
N ASN A 199 9.73 -22.07 -15.85
CA ASN A 199 9.48 -22.04 -17.29
C ASN A 199 7.99 -22.09 -17.68
N TYR A 200 7.10 -22.54 -16.79
CA TYR A 200 5.64 -22.48 -16.98
C TYR A 200 5.10 -21.05 -16.81
N MET A 201 5.83 -20.18 -16.10
CA MET A 201 5.42 -18.82 -15.77
C MET A 201 6.14 -17.82 -16.68
N THR A 202 5.41 -17.25 -17.63
CA THR A 202 5.97 -16.29 -18.60
C THR A 202 6.15 -14.89 -18.02
N VAL A 203 5.33 -14.53 -17.04
CA VAL A 203 5.30 -13.25 -16.33
C VAL A 203 5.11 -13.48 -14.83
N VAL A 204 5.64 -12.61 -13.98
CA VAL A 204 5.35 -12.65 -12.55
C VAL A 204 4.07 -11.89 -12.30
N ASN A 205 3.02 -12.55 -11.82
CA ASN A 205 1.78 -11.90 -11.45
C ASN A 205 2.06 -10.94 -10.28
N LEU A 206 1.98 -9.63 -10.49
CA LEU A 206 2.37 -8.64 -9.49
C LEU A 206 1.21 -8.37 -8.52
N ASN A 207 1.52 -8.44 -7.23
CA ASN A 207 0.57 -8.18 -6.15
C ASN A 207 0.85 -6.84 -5.45
N ALA A 208 2.10 -6.37 -5.51
CA ALA A 208 2.52 -5.22 -4.75
C ALA A 208 3.51 -4.34 -5.51
N ILE A 209 3.28 -3.03 -5.41
CA ILE A 209 4.20 -1.95 -5.76
C ILE A 209 4.31 -0.97 -4.59
N ALA A 210 5.49 -0.38 -4.39
CA ALA A 210 5.74 0.69 -3.43
C ALA A 210 6.87 1.60 -3.92
N ILE A 211 6.79 2.92 -3.67
CA ILE A 211 7.83 3.90 -4.02
C ILE A 211 8.57 4.31 -2.74
N ASP A 212 9.88 4.47 -2.83
CA ASP A 212 10.68 4.97 -1.71
C ASP A 212 10.31 6.44 -1.41
N PRO A 213 9.78 6.76 -0.21
CA PRO A 213 9.35 8.11 0.13
C PRO A 213 10.51 9.12 0.17
N ARG A 214 11.76 8.68 0.31
CA ARG A 214 12.95 9.55 0.31
C ARG A 214 13.54 9.74 -1.07
N ASN A 215 13.27 8.84 -1.99
CA ASN A 215 13.79 8.87 -3.35
C ASN A 215 12.73 8.35 -4.32
N ALA A 216 11.91 9.27 -4.84
CA ALA A 216 10.85 8.98 -5.79
C ALA A 216 11.31 8.23 -7.06
N ASN A 217 12.62 8.24 -7.35
CA ASN A 217 13.18 7.49 -8.47
C ASN A 217 13.23 5.97 -8.25
N LEU A 218 13.13 5.52 -7.00
CA LEU A 218 13.23 4.11 -6.64
C LEU A 218 11.85 3.56 -6.28
N PHE A 219 11.49 2.44 -6.89
CA PHE A 219 10.27 1.72 -6.57
C PHE A 219 10.49 0.22 -6.58
N ALA A 220 9.78 -0.48 -5.70
CA ALA A 220 9.85 -1.92 -5.57
C ALA A 220 8.56 -2.56 -6.09
N VAL A 221 8.70 -3.69 -6.77
CA VAL A 221 7.58 -4.55 -7.20
C VAL A 221 7.80 -5.99 -6.77
N ALA A 222 6.71 -6.69 -6.48
CA ALA A 222 6.72 -8.07 -6.07
C ALA A 222 5.39 -8.77 -6.35
N GLY A 223 5.39 -10.10 -6.38
CA GLY A 223 4.26 -10.86 -6.89
C GLY A 223 4.31 -12.34 -6.55
N SER A 224 3.91 -13.19 -7.48
CA SER A 224 3.80 -14.65 -7.34
C SER A 224 5.13 -15.40 -7.11
N ASP A 225 6.26 -14.71 -7.00
CA ASP A 225 7.56 -15.30 -6.72
C ASP A 225 8.25 -14.72 -5.48
N GLU A 226 9.38 -15.33 -5.10
CA GLU A 226 10.01 -15.06 -3.82
C GLU A 226 10.78 -13.73 -3.77
N TYR A 227 10.92 -13.02 -4.89
CA TYR A 227 11.80 -11.87 -5.03
C TYR A 227 11.05 -10.55 -5.03
N THR A 228 11.44 -9.65 -4.12
CA THR A 228 11.16 -8.22 -4.32
C THR A 228 12.22 -7.64 -5.25
N ARG A 229 11.78 -6.86 -6.24
CA ARG A 229 12.64 -6.23 -7.25
C ARG A 229 12.62 -4.73 -7.08
N LEU A 230 13.78 -4.12 -6.92
CA LEU A 230 13.94 -2.68 -6.84
C LEU A 230 14.33 -2.13 -8.21
N TYR A 231 13.57 -1.16 -8.71
CA TYR A 231 13.81 -0.48 -9.98
C TYR A 231 14.20 0.98 -9.75
N ASP A 232 14.98 1.54 -10.69
CA ASP A 232 15.31 2.97 -10.73
C ASP A 232 14.74 3.57 -12.02
N ILE A 233 13.73 4.43 -11.91
CA ILE A 233 13.04 5.02 -13.05
C ILE A 233 13.97 5.84 -13.94
N ARG A 234 15.08 6.36 -13.42
CA ARG A 234 16.05 7.13 -14.21
C ARG A 234 16.85 6.25 -15.18
N LYS A 235 16.85 4.94 -14.96
CA LYS A 235 17.39 3.96 -15.91
C LYS A 235 16.40 3.66 -17.03
N TYR A 236 15.15 4.13 -16.93
CA TYR A 236 14.19 4.03 -18.01
C TYR A 236 14.57 4.96 -19.13
N LYS A 237 14.74 4.39 -20.32
CA LYS A 237 14.83 5.20 -21.53
C LYS A 237 13.45 5.32 -22.13
N TRP A 238 12.97 6.56 -22.17
CA TRP A 238 11.70 6.95 -22.79
C TRP A 238 11.71 6.87 -24.33
N ASP A 239 12.78 6.34 -24.91
CA ASP A 239 12.99 6.15 -26.35
C ASP A 239 12.61 4.73 -26.83
N GLY A 240 12.17 3.85 -25.91
CA GLY A 240 11.81 2.45 -26.22
C GLY A 240 12.99 1.56 -26.62
N SER A 241 14.24 2.03 -26.51
CA SER A 241 15.43 1.36 -27.04
C SER A 241 16.07 0.34 -26.10
N THR A 242 15.62 0.22 -24.84
CA THR A 242 16.20 -0.71 -23.87
C THR A 242 15.14 -1.55 -23.17
N ASP A 243 15.45 -2.84 -22.97
CA ASP A 243 14.83 -3.66 -21.93
C ASP A 243 15.00 -2.95 -20.58
N PHE A 244 13.98 -2.20 -20.15
CA PHE A 244 13.89 -1.64 -18.80
C PHE A 244 13.86 -2.75 -17.72
N GLY A 245 13.75 -4.01 -18.15
CA GLY A 245 13.49 -5.21 -17.37
C GLY A 245 14.60 -5.73 -16.47
N GLN A 246 15.69 -4.99 -16.22
CA GLN A 246 16.67 -5.37 -15.20
C GLN A 246 16.51 -4.55 -13.92
N PRO A 247 16.08 -5.18 -12.81
CA PRO A 247 16.09 -4.55 -11.49
C PRO A 247 17.46 -4.01 -11.13
N ALA A 248 17.48 -2.89 -10.41
CA ALA A 248 18.67 -2.37 -9.76
C ALA A 248 19.15 -3.30 -8.63
N ASP A 249 18.21 -3.98 -7.96
CA ASP A 249 18.50 -4.90 -6.86
C ASP A 249 17.36 -5.92 -6.67
N TYR A 250 17.67 -7.01 -5.99
CA TYR A 250 16.73 -8.06 -5.59
C TYR A 250 16.81 -8.31 -4.08
N PHE A 251 15.67 -8.53 -3.43
CA PHE A 251 15.58 -8.86 -2.02
C PHE A 251 14.77 -10.14 -1.83
N CYS A 252 15.36 -11.11 -1.12
CA CYS A 252 14.71 -12.36 -0.75
C CYS A 252 15.40 -12.93 0.51
N PRO A 253 14.65 -13.42 1.52
CA PRO A 253 15.26 -14.07 2.67
C PRO A 253 16.05 -15.31 2.23
N PRO A 254 17.26 -15.56 2.75
CA PRO A 254 18.09 -16.68 2.28
C PRO A 254 17.42 -18.06 2.36
N ASN A 255 16.47 -18.26 3.28
CA ASN A 255 15.72 -19.50 3.44
C ASN A 255 14.60 -19.70 2.43
N LEU A 256 14.20 -18.65 1.69
CA LEU A 256 13.12 -18.70 0.69
C LEU A 256 13.64 -18.69 -0.75
N ILE A 257 14.94 -18.54 -0.96
CA ILE A 257 15.55 -18.55 -2.29
C ILE A 257 15.32 -19.92 -2.95
N GLY A 258 14.59 -19.94 -4.06
CA GLY A 258 14.23 -21.15 -4.79
C GLY A 258 13.03 -21.91 -4.21
N ASP A 259 12.29 -21.32 -3.28
CA ASP A 259 11.00 -21.85 -2.84
C ASP A 259 9.89 -21.40 -3.81
N GLU A 260 9.35 -22.34 -4.57
CA GLU A 260 8.33 -22.08 -5.59
C GLU A 260 6.91 -21.96 -5.01
N GLN A 261 6.73 -22.24 -3.72
CA GLN A 261 5.41 -22.20 -3.05
C GLN A 261 5.12 -20.85 -2.41
N VAL A 262 6.11 -19.97 -2.34
CA VAL A 262 5.97 -18.63 -1.76
C VAL A 262 5.92 -17.55 -2.84
N GLY A 263 5.25 -16.48 -2.45
CA GLY A 263 4.99 -15.26 -3.18
C GLY A 263 4.81 -14.11 -2.20
N ILE A 264 4.92 -12.90 -2.72
CA ILE A 264 4.86 -11.68 -1.94
C ILE A 264 3.48 -11.06 -2.12
N THR A 265 2.91 -10.64 -0.99
CA THR A 265 1.56 -10.08 -0.89
C THR A 265 1.57 -8.60 -0.55
N GLY A 266 2.64 -8.10 0.08
CA GLY A 266 2.67 -6.72 0.57
C GLY A 266 4.08 -6.16 0.61
N LEU A 267 4.18 -4.88 0.24
CA LEU A 267 5.40 -4.08 0.28
C LEU A 267 5.11 -2.73 0.95
N ALA A 268 6.05 -2.26 1.76
CA ALA A 268 6.07 -0.89 2.29
C ALA A 268 7.52 -0.40 2.48
N PHE A 269 7.75 0.89 2.26
CA PHE A 269 9.01 1.56 2.57
C PHE A 269 8.91 2.36 3.86
N SER A 270 10.01 2.39 4.62
CA SER A 270 10.15 3.27 5.78
C SER A 270 10.63 4.67 5.35
N ASP A 271 10.49 5.65 6.24
CA ASP A 271 11.10 6.98 6.09
C ASP A 271 12.64 6.95 6.10
N GLN A 272 13.25 5.76 6.20
CA GLN A 272 14.69 5.52 6.14
C GLN A 272 15.09 4.67 4.93
N SER A 273 14.18 4.45 3.97
CA SER A 273 14.38 3.60 2.79
C SER A 273 14.63 2.13 3.14
N GLU A 274 14.13 1.66 4.29
CA GLU A 274 14.09 0.22 4.61
C GLU A 274 12.85 -0.40 3.96
N LEU A 275 12.97 -1.63 3.48
CA LEU A 275 11.94 -2.33 2.73
C LEU A 275 11.32 -3.43 3.59
N LEU A 276 10.00 -3.35 3.76
CA LEU A 276 9.20 -4.35 4.47
C LEU A 276 8.44 -5.21 3.46
N VAL A 277 8.55 -6.52 3.61
CA VAL A 277 8.03 -7.51 2.65
C VAL A 277 7.21 -8.56 3.38
N SER A 278 5.96 -8.77 2.95
CA SER A 278 5.04 -9.77 3.50
C SER A 278 4.88 -10.94 2.53
N TYR A 279 5.23 -12.15 2.96
CA TYR A 279 5.12 -13.38 2.16
C TYR A 279 3.85 -14.17 2.49
N ASN A 280 3.26 -14.84 1.50
CA ASN A 280 2.22 -15.83 1.79
C ASN A 280 2.86 -17.08 2.42
N ASP A 281 2.10 -17.75 3.29
CA ASP A 281 2.48 -18.96 4.02
C ASP A 281 3.79 -18.84 4.83
N GLU A 282 4.25 -17.61 5.02
CA GLU A 282 5.50 -17.25 5.68
C GLU A 282 5.34 -15.96 6.50
N PHE A 283 6.45 -15.39 6.95
CA PHE A 283 6.53 -14.25 7.83
C PHE A 283 6.74 -12.92 7.07
N ILE A 284 6.76 -11.83 7.84
CA ILE A 284 7.14 -10.51 7.33
C ILE A 284 8.64 -10.30 7.58
N TYR A 285 9.33 -9.77 6.57
CA TYR A 285 10.77 -9.53 6.59
C TYR A 285 11.08 -8.05 6.38
N LEU A 286 12.04 -7.51 7.14
CA LEU A 286 12.57 -6.16 6.96
C LEU A 286 13.99 -6.22 6.42
N PHE A 287 14.20 -5.58 5.28
CA PHE A 287 15.48 -5.42 4.60
C PHE A 287 15.98 -3.99 4.72
N THR A 288 17.27 -3.86 5.01
CA THR A 288 18.00 -2.60 4.82
C THR A 288 18.63 -2.59 3.43
N GLN A 289 19.06 -1.41 2.96
CA GLN A 289 19.61 -1.23 1.61
C GLN A 289 20.84 -2.10 1.32
N ASP A 290 21.63 -2.46 2.33
CA ASP A 290 22.82 -3.30 2.22
C ASP A 290 22.52 -4.81 2.15
N MET A 291 21.26 -5.23 2.32
CA MET A 291 20.84 -6.63 2.24
C MET A 291 20.45 -7.08 0.83
N GLY A 292 20.56 -6.20 -0.16
CA GLY A 292 20.28 -6.52 -1.57
C GLY A 292 21.20 -7.64 -2.10
N LEU A 293 20.64 -8.48 -2.96
CA LEU A 293 21.35 -9.57 -3.63
C LEU A 293 22.13 -9.06 -4.87
N GLY A 294 21.96 -7.78 -5.22
CA GLY A 294 22.44 -7.17 -6.45
C GLY A 294 21.55 -7.50 -7.66
N PRO A 295 21.84 -6.93 -8.84
CA PRO A 295 21.03 -7.10 -10.05
C PRO A 295 21.08 -8.51 -10.65
N ASN A 296 21.96 -9.38 -10.16
CA ASN A 296 22.11 -10.77 -10.60
C ASN A 296 22.14 -11.66 -9.34
N PRO A 297 20.98 -12.02 -8.76
CA PRO A 297 20.94 -12.84 -7.56
C PRO A 297 21.54 -14.23 -7.82
N PRO A 298 22.15 -14.86 -6.81
CA PRO A 298 22.80 -16.16 -6.99
C PRO A 298 21.75 -17.22 -7.35
N PRO A 299 22.07 -18.16 -8.26
CA PRO A 299 21.18 -19.28 -8.55
C PRO A 299 20.97 -20.11 -7.28
N SER A 300 19.72 -20.53 -7.06
CA SER A 300 19.34 -21.31 -5.88
C SER A 300 20.14 -22.62 -5.84
N SER A 301 20.93 -22.82 -4.78
CA SER A 301 21.62 -24.10 -4.54
C SER A 301 20.59 -25.16 -4.15
N PRO A 302 20.69 -26.41 -4.64
CA PRO A 302 19.75 -27.46 -4.24
C PRO A 302 19.81 -27.66 -2.73
N VAL A 303 18.66 -27.52 -2.08
CA VAL A 303 18.49 -27.66 -0.63
C VAL A 303 19.06 -29.02 -0.20
N SER A 304 20.14 -29.00 0.59
CA SER A 304 20.59 -30.18 1.33
C SER A 304 19.44 -30.56 2.28
N THR A 305 18.89 -31.74 2.06
CA THR A 305 17.91 -32.40 2.92
C THR A 305 18.26 -32.18 4.39
N ARG A 306 17.28 -31.64 5.12
CA ARG A 306 17.25 -31.47 6.58
C ARG A 306 17.66 -32.81 7.22
N SER A 307 18.93 -32.92 7.62
CA SER A 307 19.40 -34.09 8.35
C SER A 307 19.03 -33.87 9.80
N GLU A 308 18.00 -34.58 10.27
CA GLU A 308 17.83 -34.83 11.70
C GLU A 308 19.06 -35.63 12.17
N ALA A 309 20.06 -34.93 12.70
CA ALA A 309 21.22 -35.57 13.32
C ALA A 309 20.91 -35.80 14.80
N SER A 310 20.48 -37.02 15.08
CA SER A 310 20.51 -37.67 16.38
C SER A 310 21.87 -37.52 17.08
N GLU A 311 21.83 -37.32 18.40
CA GLU A 311 22.96 -37.50 19.31
C GLU A 311 23.64 -38.88 19.10
N MET A 312 24.97 -38.87 18.93
CA MET A 312 25.94 -39.76 19.58
C MET A 312 27.32 -39.54 18.96
N GLY A 313 28.33 -39.34 19.83
CA GLY A 313 29.65 -38.86 19.43
C GLY A 313 30.68 -39.92 19.05
N SER A 314 31.85 -39.44 18.63
CA SER A 314 33.18 -39.92 19.05
C SER A 314 34.28 -39.15 18.31
N ASP A 315 35.38 -38.93 19.01
CA ASP A 315 36.63 -38.28 18.60
C ASP A 315 37.15 -38.66 17.20
N HIS A 316 37.77 -37.70 16.49
CA HIS A 316 39.18 -37.81 16.10
C HIS A 316 39.72 -36.49 15.53
N THR A 317 40.92 -36.15 16.00
CA THR A 317 41.77 -35.01 15.68
C THR A 317 42.42 -35.10 14.29
N SER A 318 42.39 -34.03 13.50
CA SER A 318 43.50 -33.69 12.58
C SER A 318 43.44 -32.22 12.17
N ALA A 319 44.56 -31.54 12.40
CA ALA A 319 44.78 -30.14 12.13
C ALA A 319 45.07 -29.90 10.63
N ALA A 320 44.39 -28.91 10.04
CA ALA A 320 44.82 -28.23 8.83
C ALA A 320 44.50 -26.72 8.95
N SER A 321 45.43 -25.93 8.43
CA SER A 321 45.69 -24.50 8.65
C SER A 321 44.53 -23.52 8.39
N PRO A 322 44.56 -22.32 9.00
CA PRO A 322 43.50 -21.32 8.85
C PRO A 322 43.65 -20.61 7.49
N SER A 323 42.84 -21.01 6.51
CA SER A 323 42.49 -20.08 5.44
C SER A 323 41.53 -19.06 6.03
N THR A 324 41.93 -17.79 6.01
CA THR A 324 41.07 -16.64 6.23
C THR A 324 39.99 -16.59 5.14
N ALA A 325 38.96 -17.43 5.31
CA ALA A 325 37.70 -17.22 4.63
C ALA A 325 37.03 -16.06 5.35
N ASN A 326 37.00 -14.89 4.71
CA ASN A 326 36.01 -13.87 5.02
C ASN A 326 34.66 -14.58 4.93
N THR A 327 34.13 -14.96 6.08
CA THR A 327 32.75 -15.42 6.16
C THR A 327 31.97 -14.12 5.99
N ASP A 328 31.55 -13.82 4.77
CA ASP A 328 30.54 -12.80 4.52
C ASP A 328 29.29 -13.26 5.27
N VAL A 329 29.21 -12.88 6.55
CA VAL A 329 28.02 -13.08 7.37
C VAL A 329 26.98 -12.17 6.76
N ARG A 330 26.28 -12.67 5.72
CA ARG A 330 25.10 -12.00 5.17
C ARG A 330 24.16 -11.75 6.35
N ILE A 331 23.91 -10.48 6.63
CA ILE A 331 23.07 -10.07 7.74
C ILE A 331 21.67 -10.59 7.41
N ALA A 332 21.15 -11.48 8.26
CA ALA A 332 19.81 -12.01 8.08
C ALA A 332 18.78 -10.87 8.29
N PRO A 333 17.75 -10.78 7.44
CA PRO A 333 16.68 -9.80 7.62
C PRO A 333 15.97 -10.00 8.96
N GLN A 334 15.47 -8.90 9.52
CA GLN A 334 14.63 -8.96 10.72
C GLN A 334 13.29 -9.60 10.34
N VAL A 335 12.81 -10.54 11.16
CA VAL A 335 11.57 -11.29 10.92
C VAL A 335 10.50 -10.92 11.95
N TYR A 336 9.25 -10.78 11.52
CA TYR A 336 8.08 -10.57 12.39
C TYR A 336 7.13 -11.77 12.26
N LYS A 337 6.87 -12.43 13.39
CA LYS A 337 6.16 -13.71 13.45
C LYS A 337 4.82 -13.58 14.17
N GLY A 338 3.94 -14.55 13.91
CA GLY A 338 2.65 -14.72 14.60
C GLY A 338 1.44 -14.40 13.72
N HIS A 339 1.59 -13.51 12.74
CA HIS A 339 0.53 -13.31 11.74
C HIS A 339 0.44 -14.53 10.82
N ARG A 340 -0.75 -14.74 10.25
CA ARG A 340 -1.02 -15.74 9.21
C ARG A 340 -1.39 -15.06 7.92
N ASN A 341 -0.84 -15.56 6.83
CA ASN A 341 -1.01 -15.06 5.48
C ASN A 341 -1.13 -16.20 4.44
N CYS A 342 -2.19 -16.98 4.47
CA CYS A 342 -2.40 -18.15 3.61
C CYS A 342 -3.62 -18.05 2.69
N VAL A 343 -4.53 -17.08 2.91
CA VAL A 343 -5.80 -16.99 2.19
C VAL A 343 -5.80 -15.83 1.19
N THR A 344 -5.41 -14.63 1.61
CA THR A 344 -5.55 -13.40 0.81
C THR A 344 -4.25 -12.60 0.71
N VAL A 345 -4.21 -11.67 -0.25
CA VAL A 345 -3.17 -10.63 -0.32
C VAL A 345 -3.32 -9.66 0.86
N LYS A 346 -2.22 -9.41 1.60
CA LYS A 346 -2.22 -8.57 2.81
C LYS A 346 -1.39 -7.31 2.69
N GLY A 347 -1.95 -6.24 3.21
CA GLY A 347 -1.24 -5.01 3.54
C GLY A 347 -0.30 -5.20 4.73
N VAL A 348 0.87 -4.61 4.60
CA VAL A 348 1.84 -4.43 5.69
C VAL A 348 2.27 -2.96 5.67
N ASN A 349 2.49 -2.37 6.84
CA ASN A 349 2.86 -0.96 6.94
C ASN A 349 3.77 -0.68 8.14
N PHE A 350 4.48 0.44 8.07
CA PHE A 350 5.16 1.01 9.22
C PHE A 350 4.21 1.87 10.05
N PHE A 351 4.42 1.94 11.36
CA PHE A 351 3.59 2.75 12.24
C PHE A 351 4.44 3.53 13.24
N GLY A 352 3.97 4.74 13.57
CA GLY A 352 4.72 5.73 14.34
C GLY A 352 5.49 6.70 13.43
N PRO A 353 5.80 7.91 13.94
CA PRO A 353 6.35 9.01 13.15
C PRO A 353 7.79 8.80 12.66
N LYS A 354 8.49 7.75 13.12
CA LYS A 354 9.80 7.35 12.61
C LYS A 354 9.86 5.84 12.36
N CYS A 355 8.71 5.25 12.05
CA CYS A 355 8.58 3.81 11.81
C CYS A 355 9.06 2.98 13.01
N GLU A 356 8.67 3.38 14.23
CA GLU A 356 9.02 2.66 15.46
C GLU A 356 8.40 1.27 15.53
N TYR A 357 7.28 1.08 14.82
CA TYR A 357 6.48 -0.14 14.82
C TYR A 357 6.23 -0.65 13.40
N VAL A 358 5.92 -1.93 13.31
CA VAL A 358 5.41 -2.61 12.12
C VAL A 358 3.99 -3.10 12.41
N VAL A 359 3.08 -2.95 11.45
CA VAL A 359 1.68 -3.39 11.55
C VAL A 359 1.29 -4.28 10.37
N SER A 360 0.45 -5.28 10.64
CA SER A 360 -0.10 -6.15 9.60
C SER A 360 -1.48 -6.69 10.00
N GLY A 361 -2.34 -6.91 9.01
CA GLY A 361 -3.55 -7.72 9.14
C GLY A 361 -3.24 -9.22 9.11
N SER A 362 -4.26 -10.07 9.30
CA SER A 362 -4.10 -11.51 9.29
C SER A 362 -5.39 -12.25 8.93
N ASP A 363 -5.25 -13.46 8.39
CA ASP A 363 -6.35 -14.40 8.10
C ASP A 363 -7.06 -14.98 9.33
N CYS A 364 -6.66 -14.56 10.53
CA CYS A 364 -7.37 -14.87 11.77
C CYS A 364 -8.22 -13.70 12.28
N GLY A 365 -8.42 -12.66 11.46
CA GLY A 365 -9.25 -11.50 11.78
C GLY A 365 -8.57 -10.49 12.72
N ARG A 366 -7.26 -10.67 12.95
CA ARG A 366 -6.49 -9.90 13.92
C ARG A 366 -5.47 -8.99 13.26
N ILE A 367 -5.26 -7.84 13.88
CA ILE A 367 -4.15 -6.93 13.62
C ILE A 367 -3.01 -7.25 14.58
N PHE A 368 -1.80 -7.31 14.06
CA PHE A 368 -0.58 -7.52 14.82
C PHE A 368 0.29 -6.27 14.74
N ILE A 369 0.89 -5.89 15.88
CA ILE A 369 1.81 -4.75 15.98
C ILE A 369 3.08 -5.19 16.71
N TRP A 370 4.22 -5.00 16.06
CA TRP A 370 5.54 -5.29 16.59
C TRP A 370 6.35 -4.02 16.75
N LYS A 371 7.33 -4.01 17.66
CA LYS A 371 8.43 -3.05 17.59
C LYS A 371 9.28 -3.36 16.36
N LYS A 372 9.56 -2.35 15.53
CA LYS A 372 10.42 -2.52 14.35
C LYS A 372 11.78 -3.11 14.76
N LYS A 373 12.40 -2.52 15.79
CA LYS A 373 13.67 -2.99 16.34
C LYS A 373 13.47 -4.25 17.18
N GLY A 374 14.10 -5.35 16.79
CA GLY A 374 14.11 -6.63 17.52
C GLY A 374 12.89 -7.51 17.29
N GLY A 375 11.85 -7.02 16.58
CA GLY A 375 10.69 -7.83 16.21
C GLY A 375 9.80 -8.27 17.37
N GLU A 376 9.86 -7.57 18.51
CA GLU A 376 9.02 -7.88 19.67
C GLU A 376 7.55 -7.61 19.34
N LEU A 377 6.70 -8.63 19.39
CA LEU A 377 5.24 -8.47 19.29
C LEU A 377 4.73 -7.77 20.55
N ILE A 378 4.05 -6.63 20.39
CA ILE A 378 3.59 -5.83 21.53
C ILE A 378 2.07 -5.74 21.64
N ARG A 379 1.34 -5.87 20.54
CA ARG A 379 -0.12 -5.74 20.53
C ARG A 379 -0.73 -6.66 19.49
N VAL A 380 -1.83 -7.29 19.88
CA VAL A 380 -2.74 -8.02 19.00
C VAL A 380 -4.15 -7.48 19.26
N ILE A 381 -4.90 -7.21 18.19
CA ILE A 381 -6.24 -6.62 18.25
C ILE A 381 -7.17 -7.45 17.36
N GLU A 382 -8.31 -7.88 17.90
CA GLU A 382 -9.37 -8.50 17.09
C GLU A 382 -10.14 -7.38 16.37
N ALA A 383 -10.04 -7.36 15.05
CA ALA A 383 -10.64 -6.31 14.21
C ALA A 383 -11.82 -6.87 13.41
N ASP A 384 -11.59 -7.97 12.71
CA ASP A 384 -12.57 -8.64 11.86
C ASP A 384 -12.82 -10.07 12.38
N ARG A 385 -13.93 -10.68 11.99
CA ARG A 385 -14.25 -12.06 12.37
C ARG A 385 -13.36 -13.07 11.65
N HIS A 386 -12.93 -12.75 10.44
CA HIS A 386 -12.29 -13.70 9.54
C HIS A 386 -10.94 -13.23 9.05
N VAL A 387 -10.87 -12.18 8.22
CA VAL A 387 -9.62 -11.78 7.57
C VAL A 387 -9.52 -10.27 7.56
N VAL A 388 -8.35 -9.73 7.96
CA VAL A 388 -7.98 -8.33 7.77
C VAL A 388 -6.99 -8.25 6.60
N ASN A 389 -7.43 -7.64 5.49
CA ASN A 389 -6.64 -7.51 4.26
C ASN A 389 -5.83 -6.22 4.24
N CYS A 390 -6.43 -5.10 4.67
CA CYS A 390 -5.83 -3.78 4.59
C CYS A 390 -5.60 -3.21 5.99
N ILE A 391 -4.45 -2.57 6.19
CA ILE A 391 -4.12 -1.83 7.40
C ILE A 391 -3.38 -0.55 6.99
N GLU A 392 -3.99 0.61 7.26
CA GLU A 392 -3.43 1.90 6.90
C GLU A 392 -3.23 2.76 8.16
N PRO A 393 -1.99 3.21 8.45
CA PRO A 393 -1.71 4.15 9.51
C PRO A 393 -2.08 5.58 9.11
N HIS A 394 -2.62 6.33 10.07
CA HIS A 394 -2.86 7.76 9.87
C HIS A 394 -1.51 8.51 9.75
N PRO A 395 -1.34 9.42 8.77
CA PRO A 395 -0.04 10.08 8.50
C PRO A 395 0.47 10.92 9.68
N HIS A 396 -0.44 11.61 10.37
CA HIS A 396 -0.11 12.56 11.43
C HIS A 396 -0.44 12.16 12.88
N SER A 397 -1.05 10.99 13.15
CA SER A 397 -1.55 10.64 14.48
C SER A 397 -1.40 9.14 14.79
N THR A 398 -1.60 8.75 16.05
CA THR A 398 -1.59 7.34 16.49
C THR A 398 -2.97 6.73 16.23
N VAL A 399 -3.34 6.62 14.96
CA VAL A 399 -4.63 6.05 14.51
C VAL A 399 -4.34 5.03 13.41
N LEU A 400 -5.12 3.95 13.37
CA LEU A 400 -5.09 2.94 12.31
C LEU A 400 -6.49 2.81 11.73
N ALA A 401 -6.59 2.64 10.41
CA ALA A 401 -7.77 2.16 9.73
C ALA A 401 -7.50 0.74 9.22
N SER A 402 -8.45 -0.17 9.39
CA SER A 402 -8.33 -1.53 8.84
C SER A 402 -9.61 -1.97 8.15
N SER A 403 -9.45 -2.81 7.14
CA SER A 403 -10.55 -3.44 6.44
C SER A 403 -10.16 -4.85 5.97
N GLY A 404 -11.14 -5.63 5.55
CA GLY A 404 -10.96 -7.03 5.24
C GLY A 404 -12.08 -7.57 4.35
N ILE A 405 -12.42 -8.85 4.55
CA ILE A 405 -13.52 -9.49 3.81
C ILE A 405 -14.91 -9.09 4.35
N GLU A 406 -14.95 -8.22 5.36
CA GLU A 406 -16.19 -7.64 5.87
C GLU A 406 -16.48 -6.31 5.15
N SER A 407 -17.72 -5.86 5.25
CA SER A 407 -18.20 -4.62 4.60
C SER A 407 -17.96 -3.35 5.42
N ASP A 408 -17.51 -3.48 6.67
CA ASP A 408 -17.22 -2.35 7.56
C ASP A 408 -15.71 -2.08 7.69
N ILE A 409 -15.37 -0.81 7.93
CA ILE A 409 -14.01 -0.35 8.19
C ILE A 409 -13.85 -0.06 9.68
N LYS A 410 -12.75 -0.51 10.28
CA LYS A 410 -12.49 -0.31 11.71
C LYS A 410 -11.51 0.84 11.87
N ILE A 411 -11.86 1.83 12.69
CA ILE A 411 -10.98 2.92 13.11
C ILE A 411 -10.48 2.62 14.51
N LEU A 412 -9.16 2.59 14.70
CA LEU A 412 -8.52 2.31 15.97
C LEU A 412 -7.82 3.55 16.52
N THR A 413 -8.12 3.90 17.76
CA THR A 413 -7.52 5.04 18.47
C THR A 413 -7.06 4.63 19.88
N PRO A 414 -6.12 5.35 20.51
CA PRO A 414 -5.64 5.03 21.85
C PRO A 414 -6.65 5.48 22.92
N ASN A 415 -7.80 4.80 22.97
CA ASN A 415 -8.94 5.13 23.82
C ASN A 415 -9.08 4.20 25.05
N ALA A 416 -8.31 3.10 25.12
CA ALA A 416 -8.43 2.14 26.21
C ALA A 416 -7.89 2.69 27.54
N ALA A 417 -8.64 2.44 28.62
CA ALA A 417 -8.29 2.86 29.97
C ALA A 417 -7.07 2.11 30.53
N ASP A 418 -6.92 0.84 30.16
CA ASP A 418 -5.83 -0.03 30.59
C ASP A 418 -4.91 -0.40 29.44
N ARG A 419 -3.63 -0.64 29.76
CA ARG A 419 -2.68 -1.20 28.80
C ARG A 419 -3.07 -2.62 28.50
N ALA A 420 -3.10 -2.98 27.23
CA ALA A 420 -3.33 -4.34 26.84
C ALA A 420 -2.18 -5.28 27.21
N THR A 421 -2.54 -6.51 27.52
CA THR A 421 -1.62 -7.64 27.58
C THR A 421 -1.77 -8.49 26.32
N LEU A 422 -0.69 -9.16 25.92
CA LEU A 422 -0.76 -10.12 24.81
C LEU A 422 -1.72 -11.28 25.15
N PRO A 423 -2.54 -11.74 24.20
CA PRO A 423 -3.38 -12.92 24.40
C PRO A 423 -2.53 -14.18 24.66
N THR A 424 -3.02 -15.10 25.49
CA THR A 424 -2.29 -16.34 25.86
C THR A 424 -2.18 -17.34 24.71
N ASN A 425 -3.08 -17.25 23.72
CA ASN A 425 -3.27 -18.22 22.62
C ASN A 425 -3.17 -17.56 21.24
N ILE A 426 -2.08 -16.81 21.00
CA ILE A 426 -1.86 -16.11 19.73
C ILE A 426 -1.86 -17.08 18.54
N GLU A 427 -1.35 -18.30 18.73
CA GLU A 427 -1.25 -19.32 17.69
C GLU A 427 -2.51 -20.19 17.50
N GLN A 428 -3.48 -20.18 18.44
CA GLN A 428 -4.59 -21.17 18.48
C GLN A 428 -5.95 -20.66 17.96
N VAL A 429 -5.98 -19.86 16.89
CA VAL A 429 -7.27 -19.59 16.22
C VAL A 429 -7.54 -20.70 15.21
N LEU A 430 -8.52 -21.55 15.55
CA LEU A 430 -9.12 -22.56 14.69
C LEU A 430 -9.96 -21.83 13.62
N ILE A 431 -9.69 -22.14 12.35
CA ILE A 431 -10.61 -21.82 11.27
C ILE A 431 -11.82 -22.73 11.46
N PRO A 432 -13.07 -22.23 11.48
CA PRO A 432 -14.23 -23.11 11.44
C PRO A 432 -14.16 -23.97 10.17
N ASP A 433 -14.42 -25.28 10.28
CA ASP A 433 -14.48 -26.26 9.18
C ASP A 433 -15.50 -25.92 8.06
N HIS A 434 -16.07 -24.71 8.08
CA HIS A 434 -17.11 -24.21 7.20
C HIS A 434 -16.70 -23.02 6.32
N ILE A 435 -15.43 -22.61 6.30
CA ILE A 435 -14.91 -21.95 5.09
C ILE A 435 -14.75 -23.07 4.06
N ARG A 436 -15.86 -23.43 3.40
CA ARG A 436 -15.81 -24.30 2.23
C ARG A 436 -14.87 -23.63 1.22
N TRP A 437 -13.75 -24.29 0.97
CA TRP A 437 -12.97 -24.09 -0.25
C TRP A 437 -13.92 -24.03 -1.45
N PHE A 438 -13.94 -22.91 -2.16
CA PHE A 438 -14.24 -22.91 -3.58
C PHE A 438 -12.93 -23.24 -4.28
N ALA A 439 -12.64 -24.53 -4.41
CA ALA A 439 -11.58 -25.02 -5.26
C ALA A 439 -12.10 -26.24 -6.03
N LEU A 440 -11.81 -26.23 -7.33
CA LEU A 440 -11.85 -27.34 -8.28
C LEU A 440 -13.24 -27.69 -8.84
N GLY A 441 -13.55 -27.11 -10.00
CA GLY A 441 -14.05 -27.95 -11.07
C GLY A 441 -12.92 -28.89 -11.48
N ASP A 442 -13.19 -30.20 -11.47
CA ASP A 442 -12.34 -31.21 -12.10
C ASP A 442 -12.28 -30.90 -13.60
N ASP A 443 -11.31 -30.09 -14.02
CA ASP A 443 -10.85 -30.10 -15.40
C ASP A 443 -9.38 -30.54 -15.40
N ASP A 444 -9.22 -31.67 -16.07
CA ASP A 444 -8.06 -32.53 -16.18
C ASP A 444 -6.95 -31.85 -17.00
N ASP A 445 -6.27 -30.83 -16.45
CA ASP A 445 -5.00 -30.32 -16.97
C ASP A 445 -4.22 -29.59 -15.85
N GLY A 446 -3.05 -30.15 -15.49
CA GLY A 446 -2.30 -29.82 -14.28
C GLY A 446 -1.55 -28.48 -14.30
N ASP A 447 -2.29 -27.40 -14.03
CA ASP A 447 -1.77 -26.05 -13.77
C ASP A 447 -2.29 -25.54 -12.40
N TYR A 448 -1.40 -25.09 -11.51
CA TYR A 448 -1.74 -24.53 -10.19
C TYR A 448 -2.32 -23.11 -10.37
N TYR A 449 -3.64 -23.01 -10.55
CA TYR A 449 -4.36 -21.74 -10.64
C TYR A 449 -4.85 -21.26 -9.26
N PHE A 450 -4.59 -19.98 -8.95
CA PHE A 450 -5.22 -19.24 -7.84
C PHE A 450 -6.60 -18.73 -8.31
N TYR A 451 -7.62 -19.60 -8.31
CA TYR A 451 -9.00 -19.22 -8.63
C TYR A 451 -9.78 -18.75 -7.38
N ASP A 452 -10.34 -17.54 -7.52
CA ASP A 452 -11.54 -16.95 -6.91
C ASP A 452 -11.86 -17.14 -5.41
N ILE A 453 -11.43 -16.15 -4.63
CA ILE A 453 -12.03 -15.76 -3.33
C ILE A 453 -13.18 -14.76 -3.49
N TYR A 454 -13.40 -14.23 -4.69
CA TYR A 454 -14.42 -13.22 -4.97
C TYR A 454 -15.59 -13.89 -5.67
N GLY A 455 -16.71 -14.01 -4.96
CA GLY A 455 -17.89 -14.74 -5.43
C GLY A 455 -18.53 -14.10 -6.65
N GLU A 456 -19.01 -14.95 -7.56
CA GLU A 456 -20.08 -14.60 -8.49
C GLU A 456 -21.28 -14.11 -7.66
N GLY A 457 -21.51 -12.81 -7.68
CA GLY A 457 -22.80 -12.25 -7.31
C GLY A 457 -23.79 -12.63 -8.39
N ASN A 458 -24.82 -13.39 -8.02
CA ASN A 458 -26.00 -13.57 -8.85
C ASN A 458 -26.53 -12.18 -9.25
N ASP A 459 -26.54 -11.90 -10.55
CA ASP A 459 -27.40 -10.89 -11.14
C ASP A 459 -28.84 -11.40 -11.01
N ASP A 460 -29.50 -11.04 -9.91
CA ASP A 460 -30.96 -11.03 -9.76
C ASP A 460 -31.24 -10.17 -8.52
N ASP A 461 -31.56 -8.89 -8.74
CA ASP A 461 -32.64 -8.16 -8.05
C ASP A 461 -32.65 -6.71 -8.59
N ASP A 462 -33.60 -6.49 -9.50
CA ASP A 462 -34.20 -5.19 -9.76
C ASP A 462 -34.73 -4.65 -8.42
N ASP A 463 -34.23 -3.51 -7.96
CA ASP A 463 -34.97 -2.63 -7.07
C ASP A 463 -34.62 -1.18 -7.42
N ASP A 464 -35.59 -0.55 -8.07
CA ASP A 464 -35.73 0.89 -8.23
C ASP A 464 -35.74 1.54 -6.83
N ASP A 465 -34.70 2.29 -6.49
CA ASP A 465 -34.77 3.27 -5.40
C ASP A 465 -34.86 4.66 -6.03
N ASP A 466 -36.11 5.11 -6.17
CA ASP A 466 -36.51 6.50 -6.35
C ASP A 466 -35.80 7.39 -5.32
N PHE A 467 -35.06 8.39 -5.79
CA PHE A 467 -34.64 9.50 -4.95
C PHE A 467 -35.82 10.47 -4.80
N ASP A 468 -36.49 10.39 -3.64
CA ASP A 468 -37.33 11.46 -3.11
C ASP A 468 -36.42 12.65 -2.73
N ASP A 469 -36.26 13.60 -3.66
CA ASP A 469 -35.79 14.95 -3.34
C ASP A 469 -36.99 15.76 -2.79
N ASP A 470 -37.15 15.74 -1.47
CA ASP A 470 -37.97 16.71 -0.73
C ASP A 470 -37.25 18.07 -0.71
N ASP A 471 -37.50 18.90 -1.73
CA ASP A 471 -37.27 20.34 -1.66
C ASP A 471 -38.61 21.08 -1.60
N ASP A 472 -38.94 21.55 -0.39
CA ASP A 472 -39.94 22.57 -0.11
C ASP A 472 -39.59 23.87 -0.86
N ASP A 473 -40.42 24.30 -1.81
CA ASP A 473 -40.41 25.69 -2.25
C ASP A 473 -41.85 26.25 -2.44
N ASP A 474 -42.18 27.18 -1.55
CA ASP A 474 -43.36 28.04 -1.56
C ASP A 474 -43.24 29.07 -2.70
N GLY A 475 -44.17 29.09 -3.66
CA GLY A 475 -44.23 30.18 -4.64
C GLY A 475 -45.35 30.08 -5.66
N GLY A 476 -46.49 30.70 -5.36
CA GLY A 476 -47.69 30.66 -6.22
C GLY A 476 -47.62 31.45 -7.54
N GLY A 477 -48.63 31.23 -8.38
CA GLY A 477 -48.95 32.13 -9.50
C GLY A 477 -49.67 31.43 -10.65
N GLY A 478 -50.99 31.64 -10.75
CA GLY A 478 -51.87 30.98 -11.72
C GLY A 478 -51.63 31.32 -13.20
N GLY A 479 -52.29 30.55 -14.07
CA GLY A 479 -52.42 30.88 -15.50
C GLY A 479 -52.98 29.72 -16.33
N SER A 480 -54.21 29.86 -16.80
CA SER A 480 -54.98 28.87 -17.57
C SER A 480 -54.76 29.02 -19.09
N GLY A 481 -54.99 27.92 -19.84
CA GLY A 481 -55.24 27.90 -21.31
C GLY A 481 -54.45 26.79 -22.01
N GLY A 482 -55.07 25.70 -22.47
CA GLY A 482 -55.70 25.56 -23.80
C GLY A 482 -54.61 25.16 -24.82
N GLY A 483 -54.51 23.93 -25.33
CA GLY A 483 -55.45 23.18 -26.14
C GLY A 483 -55.05 23.28 -27.62
N GLY A 484 -54.86 22.16 -28.33
CA GLY A 484 -54.79 22.14 -29.81
C GLY A 484 -53.75 21.20 -30.41
N ASP A 485 -54.24 20.13 -31.01
CA ASP A 485 -53.61 19.15 -31.91
C ASP A 485 -53.05 19.78 -33.22
N VAL A 486 -52.10 19.10 -33.89
CA VAL A 486 -52.18 18.44 -35.23
C VAL A 486 -50.83 18.37 -35.98
N ASP A 487 -50.54 17.16 -36.51
CA ASP A 487 -49.98 16.76 -37.82
C ASP A 487 -48.62 17.32 -38.31
N SER A 488 -47.84 16.74 -39.22
CA SER A 488 -47.53 15.41 -39.82
C SER A 488 -46.52 15.73 -40.96
N ASP A 489 -45.92 14.71 -41.59
CA ASP A 489 -45.21 14.71 -42.89
C ASP A 489 -43.72 15.14 -42.81
N ASP A 490 -42.75 14.27 -43.05
CA ASP A 490 -42.32 13.53 -44.26
C ASP A 490 -41.09 14.23 -44.85
N ASP A 491 -40.02 13.47 -45.09
CA ASP A 491 -39.35 13.37 -46.40
C ASP A 491 -38.07 12.51 -46.31
N GLU A 492 -38.02 11.56 -47.24
CA GLU A 492 -36.99 10.56 -47.53
C GLU A 492 -35.85 11.11 -48.43
N GLU A 493 -34.91 10.20 -48.75
CA GLU A 493 -33.99 10.16 -49.91
C GLU A 493 -32.71 11.01 -49.83
N ASP A 494 -31.54 10.63 -50.33
CA ASP A 494 -30.97 9.36 -50.81
C ASP A 494 -29.48 9.65 -51.14
N ASP A 495 -28.68 8.57 -51.15
CA ASP A 495 -27.63 8.23 -52.13
C ASP A 495 -26.25 8.92 -52.24
N ASP A 496 -25.28 7.99 -52.27
CA ASP A 496 -24.17 7.79 -53.23
C ASP A 496 -22.78 8.42 -53.01
N ASP A 497 -21.84 7.49 -52.74
CA ASP A 497 -20.66 7.14 -53.55
C ASP A 497 -19.78 8.26 -54.13
N ASP A 498 -18.47 8.24 -53.81
CA ASP A 498 -17.52 7.53 -54.67
C ASP A 498 -16.05 7.64 -54.19
N ASN A 499 -15.34 6.57 -54.51
CA ASN A 499 -13.89 6.35 -54.36
C ASN A 499 -13.03 7.31 -55.21
N ILE A 500 -11.72 7.36 -54.91
CA ILE A 500 -10.60 6.96 -55.82
C ILE A 500 -9.30 7.69 -55.44
N ASP A 501 -8.38 6.88 -54.93
CA ASP A 501 -6.98 6.64 -55.36
C ASP A 501 -5.96 7.79 -55.55
N ASP A 502 -4.86 7.55 -54.82
CA ASP A 502 -3.50 7.31 -55.33
C ASP A 502 -2.52 8.45 -55.65
N ASN A 503 -1.29 8.09 -55.25
CA ASN A 503 0.02 8.41 -55.79
C ASN A 503 0.76 9.62 -55.19
N VAL A 504 1.84 9.44 -54.41
CA VAL A 504 3.16 8.78 -54.65
C VAL A 504 4.24 9.84 -54.90
N ASP A 505 5.26 9.77 -54.04
CA ASP A 505 6.68 10.15 -54.13
C ASP A 505 7.09 11.55 -54.64
N ASN A 506 7.88 12.26 -53.82
CA ASN A 506 9.35 12.23 -53.98
C ASN A 506 10.11 13.08 -52.95
N ASP A 507 11.28 12.54 -52.64
CA ASP A 507 12.39 13.06 -51.85
C ASP A 507 12.92 14.44 -52.30
N ASN A 508 13.52 15.18 -51.37
CA ASN A 508 14.95 15.55 -51.40
C ASN A 508 15.32 16.56 -50.29
N ASP A 509 16.30 16.11 -49.50
CA ASP A 509 17.56 16.77 -49.13
C ASP A 509 17.64 18.12 -48.40
N ASP A 510 18.26 18.03 -47.22
CA ASP A 510 19.38 18.82 -46.68
C ASP A 510 19.40 20.35 -46.86
N GLU A 511 19.41 21.07 -45.73
CA GLU A 511 20.52 21.97 -45.45
C GLU A 511 20.68 22.31 -43.95
N SER A 512 21.94 22.29 -43.54
CA SER A 512 22.54 22.61 -42.25
C SER A 512 22.21 23.99 -41.68
N ASN A 513 22.14 24.10 -40.35
CA ASN A 513 22.77 25.24 -39.67
C ASN A 513 23.17 24.94 -38.22
N GLU A 514 24.48 24.90 -37.98
CA GLU A 514 25.10 25.06 -36.67
C GLU A 514 25.14 26.55 -36.33
N GLU A 515 24.68 26.96 -35.14
CA GLU A 515 25.27 28.11 -34.44
C GLU A 515 25.36 27.82 -32.94
N ALA A 516 26.61 27.79 -32.47
CA ALA A 516 26.99 27.81 -31.08
C ALA A 516 27.01 29.25 -30.56
N ILE A 517 26.41 29.53 -29.39
CA ILE A 517 26.75 30.71 -28.59
C ILE A 517 26.87 30.35 -27.09
N SER A 518 27.93 30.92 -26.54
CA SER A 518 28.64 30.82 -25.26
C SER A 518 27.88 31.04 -23.95
N TYR A 519 28.42 30.38 -22.92
CA TYR A 519 28.38 30.73 -21.49
C TYR A 519 29.02 32.09 -21.17
N SER A 520 28.41 32.87 -20.26
CA SER A 520 29.11 33.51 -19.12
C SER A 520 28.11 34.16 -18.14
N ASP A 521 28.28 33.81 -16.86
CA ASP A 521 28.16 34.56 -15.59
C ASP A 521 27.05 35.60 -15.36
N PHE A 522 26.39 35.54 -14.19
CA PHE A 522 26.48 36.58 -13.13
C PHE A 522 25.61 36.24 -11.89
N ASP A 523 26.32 36.02 -10.78
CA ASP A 523 26.16 36.44 -9.38
C ASP A 523 24.97 36.09 -8.46
N ASP A 524 25.42 35.52 -7.32
CA ASP A 524 24.82 35.38 -5.99
C ASP A 524 24.26 36.67 -5.40
N TYR A 525 23.20 36.52 -4.59
CA TYR A 525 22.89 37.44 -3.48
C TYR A 525 22.54 36.63 -2.22
N ASP A 526 23.54 36.49 -1.34
CA ASP A 526 23.37 36.26 0.09
C ASP A 526 22.81 37.54 0.75
N VAL A 527 21.89 37.37 1.70
CA VAL A 527 21.40 38.46 2.55
C VAL A 527 21.74 38.12 4.00
N ASP A 528 22.84 38.71 4.48
CA ASP A 528 23.18 38.79 5.90
C ASP A 528 22.25 39.80 6.60
N LEU A 529 21.70 39.41 7.75
CA LEU A 529 20.98 40.28 8.68
C LEU A 529 21.93 40.74 9.78
N ASP A 530 22.24 42.04 9.74
CA ASP A 530 23.03 42.73 10.75
C ASP A 530 22.33 42.79 12.12
N VAL A 531 23.17 42.55 13.12
CA VAL A 531 22.97 42.80 14.55
C VAL A 531 23.14 44.29 14.80
N ASP A 532 22.25 44.91 15.58
CA ASP A 532 22.57 46.19 16.23
C ASP A 532 22.19 46.15 17.72
N ASP A 533 23.17 46.48 18.54
CA ASP A 533 23.18 46.42 20.00
C ASP A 533 23.15 47.86 20.54
N GLY A 534 22.09 48.17 21.31
CA GLY A 534 22.08 49.02 22.51
C GLY A 534 22.45 50.51 22.45
N VAL A 535 21.55 51.37 22.95
CA VAL A 535 21.91 52.55 23.77
C VAL A 535 20.85 52.83 24.86
N ASP A 536 21.35 53.07 26.06
CA ASP A 536 20.70 53.52 27.30
C ASP A 536 19.91 54.85 27.22
N GLY A 537 18.98 55.00 28.17
CA GLY A 537 18.77 56.29 28.87
C GLY A 537 17.41 56.98 28.69
N ASN A 538 16.46 56.73 29.60
CA ASN A 538 15.98 57.63 30.68
C ASN A 538 14.58 57.21 31.18
#